data_AF-B8HIB4-F1
#
_entry.id   AF-B8HIB4-F1
#
_cell.length_a   1.000
_cell.length_b   1.000
_cell.length_c   1.000
_cell.angle_alpha   90.00
_cell.angle_beta   90.00
_cell.angle_gamma   90.00
#
_symmetry.space_group_name_H-M   'P 1'
#
loop_
_entity.id
_entity.type
_entity.pdbx_description
1 polymer ?
#
loop_
_entity_poly.entity_id
_entity_poly.type
_entity_poly.pdbx_seq_one_letter_code
_entity_poly.pdbx_strand_id
1 'polypeptide(L)'
;MMQLLMAAALAVLACARIPVLRRNRKDTVFVAAVLACGAALLTDPDVYVAVDHAIGGINLARLIMQMLMVLGLWFLRSALLHAVAPGTRNTLLRRSPLLVALGLLVVFFLMVGPTHTTTTWGDEFEGEITGALFSVTGIAFISWVCGEIAVVCFSYLRRLRGTFRRGFTMVGTGCTVGCLTMAMMAYGVIAHALPGVDPLPWMTPDVYHGLELLSIADVGIGLTMTAVAGHRRRVRIARWEKEAFEMVQPIREHALRVAGLQRTLEADDEAPLQDRLHRMIVEIWDAELAAGGDSVLTPEWRAYLLEVERKLDMEHADLHRTS
;
A
#
# COMPACT_ATOMS: atom_id res chain seq x y z
N MET A 1 -22.86 -7.83 -10.46
CA MET A 1 -21.67 -8.30 -11.25
C MET A 1 -20.46 -7.39 -11.11
N MET A 2 -20.59 -6.08 -11.31
CA MET A 2 -19.45 -5.14 -11.16
C MET A 2 -18.88 -5.12 -9.73
N GLN A 3 -19.73 -5.24 -8.70
CA GLN A 3 -19.28 -5.30 -7.29
C GLN A 3 -18.36 -6.50 -7.02
N LEU A 4 -18.69 -7.68 -7.57
CA LEU A 4 -17.87 -8.88 -7.43
C LEU A 4 -16.50 -8.72 -8.11
N LEU A 5 -16.42 -7.98 -9.21
CA LEU A 5 -15.14 -7.67 -9.86
C LEU A 5 -14.29 -6.74 -9.00
N MET A 6 -14.90 -5.76 -8.33
CA MET A 6 -14.21 -4.88 -7.37
C MET A 6 -13.65 -5.69 -6.20
N ALA A 7 -14.47 -6.54 -5.60
CA ALA A 7 -14.06 -7.44 -4.53
C ALA A 7 -12.94 -8.38 -4.98
N ALA A 8 -13.03 -8.96 -6.18
CA ALA A 8 -11.99 -9.80 -6.75
C ALA A 8 -10.66 -9.05 -6.94
N ALA A 9 -10.68 -7.82 -7.45
CA ALA A 9 -9.49 -6.99 -7.61
C ALA A 9 -8.79 -6.73 -6.26
N LEU A 10 -9.57 -6.43 -5.21
CA LEU A 10 -9.06 -6.20 -3.85
C LEU A 10 -8.57 -7.49 -3.19
N ALA A 11 -9.23 -8.62 -3.44
CA ALA A 11 -8.78 -9.94 -2.99
C ALA A 11 -7.45 -10.33 -3.64
N VAL A 12 -7.27 -10.07 -4.94
CA VAL A 12 -5.99 -10.28 -5.65
C VAL A 12 -4.88 -9.43 -5.02
N LEU A 13 -5.16 -8.16 -4.72
CA LEU A 13 -4.22 -7.30 -4.01
C LEU A 13 -3.85 -7.86 -2.63
N ALA A 14 -4.83 -8.30 -1.84
CA ALA A 14 -4.60 -8.90 -0.54
C ALA A 14 -3.72 -10.16 -0.66
N CYS A 15 -4.02 -11.04 -1.62
CA CYS A 15 -3.23 -12.23 -1.92
C CYS A 15 -1.79 -11.88 -2.31
N ALA A 16 -1.59 -10.87 -3.16
CA ALA A 16 -0.26 -10.42 -3.57
C ALA A 16 0.59 -9.86 -2.40
N ARG A 17 -0.06 -9.45 -1.30
CA ARG A 17 0.58 -8.91 -0.10
C ARG A 17 0.88 -9.98 0.96
N ILE A 18 0.34 -11.20 0.85
CA ILE A 18 0.58 -12.31 1.78
C ILE A 18 2.09 -12.56 2.04
N PRO A 19 2.99 -12.58 1.03
CA PRO A 19 4.41 -12.82 1.28
C PRO A 19 5.05 -11.77 2.19
N VAL A 20 4.62 -10.51 2.08
CA VAL A 20 5.11 -9.40 2.92
C VAL A 20 4.56 -9.56 4.34
N LEU A 21 3.27 -9.87 4.46
CA LEU A 21 2.62 -10.13 5.75
C LEU A 21 3.28 -11.28 6.52
N ARG A 22 3.56 -12.41 5.86
CA ARG A 22 4.22 -13.56 6.50
C ARG A 22 5.61 -13.22 7.04
N ARG A 23 6.34 -12.33 6.36
CA ARG A 23 7.70 -11.92 6.75
C ARG A 23 7.70 -10.90 7.90
N ASN A 24 6.95 -9.81 7.74
CA ASN A 24 7.01 -8.68 8.68
C ASN A 24 5.98 -8.78 9.82
N ARG A 25 5.12 -9.80 9.79
CA ARG A 25 3.94 -10.01 10.67
C ARG A 25 2.92 -8.87 10.67
N LYS A 26 3.19 -7.77 9.98
CA LYS A 26 2.34 -6.58 9.84
C LYS A 26 2.50 -6.02 8.43
N ASP A 27 1.38 -5.84 7.74
CA ASP A 27 1.30 -5.11 6.47
C ASP A 27 0.00 -4.30 6.46
N THR A 28 0.15 -2.99 6.58
CA THR A 28 -0.97 -2.05 6.61
C THR A 28 -1.75 -2.04 5.28
N VAL A 29 -1.08 -2.29 4.15
CA VAL A 29 -1.73 -2.38 2.83
C VAL A 29 -2.57 -3.64 2.72
N PHE A 30 -2.13 -4.75 3.31
CA PHE A 30 -2.93 -5.97 3.39
C PHE A 30 -4.22 -5.74 4.18
N VAL A 31 -4.11 -5.13 5.37
CA VAL A 31 -5.28 -4.81 6.21
C VAL A 31 -6.25 -3.89 5.45
N ALA A 32 -5.74 -2.86 4.78
CA ALA A 32 -6.54 -1.98 3.93
C ALA A 32 -7.29 -2.74 2.84
N ALA A 33 -6.60 -3.64 2.13
CA ALA A 33 -7.18 -4.43 1.04
C ALA A 33 -8.27 -5.39 1.53
N VAL A 34 -8.09 -6.05 2.68
CA VAL A 34 -9.10 -6.94 3.26
C VAL A 34 -10.35 -6.18 3.68
N LEU A 35 -10.18 -5.03 4.35
CA LEU A 35 -11.30 -4.19 4.77
C LEU A 35 -12.08 -3.65 3.57
N ALA A 36 -11.37 -3.13 2.56
CA ALA A 36 -11.97 -2.64 1.33
C ALA A 36 -12.68 -3.78 0.55
N CYS A 37 -12.11 -4.99 0.54
CA CYS A 37 -12.75 -6.16 -0.07
C CYS A 37 -14.07 -6.51 0.63
N GLY A 38 -14.09 -6.49 1.96
CA GLY A 38 -15.32 -6.68 2.74
C GLY A 38 -16.37 -5.61 2.44
N ALA A 39 -15.97 -4.34 2.34
CA ALA A 39 -16.87 -3.26 1.93
C ALA A 39 -17.42 -3.48 0.51
N ALA A 40 -16.57 -3.83 -0.46
CA ALA A 40 -16.98 -4.08 -1.84
C ALA A 40 -17.94 -5.27 -1.99
N LEU A 41 -17.78 -6.32 -1.16
CA LEU A 41 -18.72 -7.43 -1.10
C LEU A 41 -20.09 -6.99 -0.59
N LEU A 42 -20.14 -6.11 0.41
CA LEU A 42 -21.39 -5.56 0.95
C LEU A 42 -22.08 -4.56 0.01
N THR A 43 -21.43 -4.12 -1.08
CA THR A 43 -22.08 -3.32 -2.12
C THR A 43 -22.94 -4.18 -3.04
N ASP A 44 -22.74 -5.50 -3.08
CA ASP A 44 -23.59 -6.42 -3.85
C ASP A 44 -24.94 -6.61 -3.13
N PRO A 45 -26.10 -6.37 -3.78
CA PRO A 45 -27.41 -6.42 -3.14
C PRO A 45 -27.71 -7.76 -2.46
N ASP A 46 -27.36 -8.88 -3.11
CA ASP A 46 -27.67 -10.21 -2.60
C ASP A 46 -26.85 -10.52 -1.34
N VAL A 47 -25.55 -10.17 -1.37
CA VAL A 47 -24.66 -10.30 -0.22
C VAL A 47 -25.10 -9.37 0.90
N TYR A 48 -25.44 -8.12 0.57
CA TYR A 48 -25.90 -7.11 1.51
C TYR A 48 -27.13 -7.59 2.28
N VAL A 49 -28.19 -7.99 1.57
CA VAL A 49 -29.46 -8.42 2.18
C VAL A 49 -29.24 -9.67 3.05
N ALA A 50 -28.46 -10.64 2.57
CA ALA A 50 -28.15 -11.85 3.32
C ALA A 50 -27.42 -11.54 4.63
N VAL A 51 -26.40 -10.68 4.59
CA VAL A 51 -25.64 -10.27 5.78
C VAL A 51 -26.49 -9.44 6.71
N ASP A 52 -27.26 -8.48 6.19
CA ASP A 52 -28.10 -7.60 7.01
C ASP A 52 -29.18 -8.37 7.77
N HIS A 53 -29.88 -9.29 7.09
CA HIS A 53 -30.84 -10.18 7.74
C HIS A 53 -30.19 -11.05 8.81
N ALA A 54 -28.97 -11.55 8.59
CA ALA A 54 -28.26 -12.35 9.59
C ALA A 54 -27.89 -11.60 10.87
N ILE A 55 -27.77 -10.26 10.81
CA ILE A 55 -27.40 -9.40 11.94
C ILE A 55 -28.56 -8.57 12.50
N GLY A 56 -29.80 -8.83 12.04
CA GLY A 56 -31.02 -8.28 12.62
C GLY A 56 -31.98 -7.61 11.64
N GLY A 57 -31.60 -7.38 10.38
CA GLY A 57 -32.46 -6.81 9.35
C GLY A 57 -32.75 -5.31 9.50
N ILE A 58 -31.84 -4.59 10.16
CA ILE A 58 -31.99 -3.17 10.51
C ILE A 58 -30.97 -2.27 9.80
N ASN A 59 -30.49 -2.63 8.60
CA ASN A 59 -29.43 -1.90 7.88
C ASN A 59 -28.10 -1.76 8.64
N LEU A 60 -27.82 -2.62 9.62
CA LEU A 60 -26.53 -2.59 10.29
C LEU A 60 -25.40 -2.93 9.32
N ALA A 61 -25.69 -3.70 8.26
CA ALA A 61 -24.75 -4.00 7.20
C ALA A 61 -24.29 -2.73 6.46
N ARG A 62 -25.17 -1.72 6.31
CA ARG A 62 -24.83 -0.42 5.71
C ARG A 62 -23.80 0.32 6.54
N LEU A 63 -24.00 0.37 7.86
CA LEU A 63 -23.08 1.00 8.79
C LEU A 63 -21.71 0.29 8.75
N ILE A 64 -21.72 -1.04 8.82
CA ILE A 64 -20.50 -1.87 8.74
C ILE A 64 -19.76 -1.62 7.43
N MET A 65 -20.46 -1.65 6.28
CA MET A 65 -19.89 -1.37 4.97
C MET A 65 -19.19 -0.01 4.94
N GLN A 66 -19.86 1.04 5.42
CA GLN A 66 -19.29 2.40 5.44
C GLN A 66 -18.06 2.49 6.36
N MET A 67 -18.10 1.84 7.53
CA MET A 67 -16.96 1.77 8.45
C MET A 67 -15.77 1.03 7.84
N LEU A 68 -16.02 -0.11 7.17
CA LEU A 68 -14.99 -0.89 6.49
C LEU A 68 -14.31 -0.06 5.40
N MET A 69 -15.08 0.70 4.63
CA MET A 69 -14.55 1.58 3.58
C MET A 69 -13.69 2.72 4.18
N VAL A 70 -14.18 3.39 5.21
CA VAL A 70 -13.46 4.44 5.95
C VAL A 70 -12.15 3.91 6.56
N LEU A 71 -12.20 2.75 7.22
CA LEU A 71 -11.02 2.11 7.82
C LEU A 71 -10.03 1.64 6.75
N GLY A 72 -10.51 1.00 5.68
CA GLY A 72 -9.68 0.51 4.59
C GLY A 72 -8.87 1.63 3.94
N LEU A 73 -9.54 2.72 3.56
CA LEU A 73 -8.89 3.90 3.00
C LEU A 73 -7.93 4.57 3.98
N TRP A 74 -8.29 4.63 5.27
CA TRP A 74 -7.42 5.19 6.30
C TRP A 74 -6.10 4.42 6.44
N PHE A 75 -6.17 3.09 6.46
CA PHE A 75 -4.99 2.25 6.52
C PHE A 75 -4.16 2.39 5.24
N LEU A 76 -4.80 2.46 4.07
CA LEU A 76 -4.11 2.71 2.81
C LEU A 76 -3.34 4.04 2.82
N ARG A 77 -4.02 5.13 3.21
CA ARG A 77 -3.43 6.46 3.40
C ARG A 77 -2.24 6.39 4.34
N SER A 78 -2.41 5.74 5.49
CA SER A 78 -1.37 5.61 6.50
C SER A 78 -0.15 4.84 5.98
N ALA A 79 -0.37 3.79 5.18
CA ALA A 79 0.70 3.02 4.55
C ALA A 79 1.49 3.86 3.53
N LEU A 80 0.79 4.63 2.69
CA LEU A 80 1.40 5.50 1.69
C LEU A 80 2.20 6.64 2.33
N LEU A 81 1.62 7.34 3.31
CA LEU A 81 2.32 8.41 4.02
C LEU A 81 3.56 7.88 4.74
N HIS A 82 3.48 6.69 5.34
CA HIS A 82 4.62 6.07 6.00
C HIS A 82 5.73 5.68 5.02
N ALA A 83 5.38 5.24 3.81
CA ALA A 83 6.34 4.92 2.75
C ALA A 83 7.06 6.17 2.20
N VAL A 84 6.48 7.34 2.38
CA VAL A 84 6.94 8.60 1.77
C VAL A 84 7.66 9.51 2.77
N ALA A 85 7.25 9.51 4.03
CA ALA A 85 7.83 10.34 5.09
C ALA A 85 7.92 9.55 6.42
N PRO A 86 8.91 8.64 6.56
CA PRO A 86 9.18 7.99 7.85
C PRO A 86 9.60 9.05 8.88
N GLY A 87 8.92 9.14 10.03
CA GLY A 87 9.38 9.95 11.17
C GLY A 87 8.38 10.89 11.86
N THR A 88 7.16 11.07 11.35
CA THR A 88 6.18 11.96 12.02
C THR A 88 5.47 11.26 13.19
N ARG A 89 5.89 11.61 14.42
CA ARG A 89 5.62 10.88 15.68
C ARG A 89 4.31 11.21 16.40
N ASN A 90 3.48 12.15 15.93
CA ASN A 90 2.23 12.48 16.64
C ASN A 90 1.05 11.61 16.15
N THR A 91 0.80 10.50 16.84
CA THR A 91 -0.15 9.45 16.41
C THR A 91 -1.62 9.79 16.69
N LEU A 92 -1.90 10.57 17.73
CA LEU A 92 -3.27 10.93 18.14
C LEU A 92 -3.88 11.99 17.22
N LEU A 93 -3.17 13.09 16.99
CA LEU A 93 -3.60 14.13 16.05
C LEU A 93 -3.75 13.58 14.63
N ARG A 94 -2.97 12.56 14.29
CA ARG A 94 -3.10 11.90 12.99
C ARG A 94 -4.37 11.07 12.91
N ARG A 95 -4.86 10.44 13.98
CA ARG A 95 -6.06 9.55 13.95
C ARG A 95 -7.37 10.28 14.20
N SER A 96 -7.35 11.54 14.64
CA SER A 96 -8.56 12.31 14.92
C SER A 96 -9.59 12.34 13.78
N PRO A 97 -9.24 12.56 12.49
CA PRO A 97 -10.27 12.60 11.44
C PRO A 97 -10.96 11.24 11.25
N LEU A 98 -10.25 10.13 11.43
CA LEU A 98 -10.84 8.79 11.39
C LEU A 98 -11.86 8.60 12.51
N LEU A 99 -11.47 8.92 13.76
CA LEU A 99 -12.33 8.73 14.92
C LEU A 99 -13.58 9.61 14.84
N VAL A 100 -13.42 10.85 14.36
CA VAL A 100 -14.54 11.77 14.12
C VAL A 100 -15.47 11.22 13.05
N ALA A 101 -14.95 10.77 11.91
CA ALA A 101 -15.79 10.21 10.85
C ALA A 101 -16.55 8.95 11.31
N LEU A 102 -15.88 8.02 11.99
CA LEU A 102 -16.55 6.82 12.53
C LEU A 102 -17.62 7.18 13.57
N GLY A 103 -17.31 8.13 14.47
CA GLY A 103 -18.26 8.60 15.47
C GLY A 103 -19.49 9.25 14.84
N LEU A 104 -19.29 10.13 13.85
CA LEU A 104 -20.39 10.77 13.11
C LEU A 104 -21.25 9.76 12.35
N LEU A 105 -20.64 8.76 11.70
CA LEU A 105 -21.39 7.69 11.03
C LEU A 105 -22.29 6.92 12.00
N VAL A 106 -21.78 6.56 13.19
CA VAL A 106 -22.59 5.90 14.22
C VAL A 106 -23.71 6.81 14.72
N VAL A 107 -23.38 8.06 15.05
CA VAL A 107 -24.36 9.02 15.57
C VAL A 107 -25.48 9.25 14.57
N PHE A 108 -25.17 9.56 13.32
CA PHE A 108 -26.19 9.82 12.30
C PHE A 108 -27.01 8.57 11.98
N PHE A 109 -26.39 7.39 11.93
CA PHE A 109 -27.12 6.13 11.76
C PHE A 109 -28.14 5.90 12.89
N LEU A 110 -27.74 6.10 14.15
CA LEU A 110 -28.65 5.97 15.30
C LEU A 110 -29.75 7.04 15.30
N MET A 111 -29.48 8.24 14.80
CA MET A 111 -30.45 9.34 14.73
C MET A 111 -31.49 9.19 13.60
N VAL A 112 -31.22 8.36 12.57
CA VAL A 112 -32.24 7.99 11.57
C VAL A 112 -33.39 7.20 12.22
N GLY A 113 -33.13 6.48 13.32
CA GLY A 113 -34.16 5.75 14.05
C GLY A 113 -34.35 4.31 13.53
N PRO A 114 -35.53 3.70 13.71
CA PRO A 114 -35.78 2.33 13.28
C PRO A 114 -35.64 2.17 11.77
N THR A 115 -34.57 1.50 11.35
CA THR A 115 -34.27 1.19 9.95
C THR A 115 -34.73 -0.23 9.62
N HIS A 116 -35.05 -0.47 8.34
CA HIS A 116 -35.36 -1.78 7.79
C HIS A 116 -34.44 -2.07 6.60
N THR A 117 -34.09 -3.34 6.35
CA THR A 117 -33.19 -3.70 5.25
C THR A 117 -33.60 -3.05 3.92
N THR A 118 -32.76 -2.14 3.40
CA THR A 118 -32.93 -1.52 2.08
C THR A 118 -31.60 -1.47 1.33
N THR A 119 -31.68 -1.68 0.02
CA THR A 119 -30.56 -1.49 -0.92
C THR A 119 -30.54 -0.09 -1.51
N THR A 120 -31.63 0.67 -1.36
CA THR A 120 -31.87 2.01 -1.91
C THR A 120 -31.85 3.06 -0.81
N TRP A 121 -30.78 3.07 -0.01
CA TRP A 121 -30.61 4.04 1.09
C TRP A 121 -30.81 5.49 0.66
N GLY A 122 -30.36 5.84 -0.54
CA GLY A 122 -30.49 7.20 -1.08
C GLY A 122 -31.94 7.64 -1.20
N ASP A 123 -32.76 6.80 -1.82
CA ASP A 123 -34.16 7.13 -2.12
C ASP A 123 -35.02 7.19 -0.85
N GLU A 124 -34.70 6.38 0.16
CA GLU A 124 -35.52 6.25 1.37
C GLU A 124 -35.10 7.19 2.51
N PHE A 125 -33.79 7.44 2.69
CA PHE A 125 -33.28 8.13 3.87
C PHE A 125 -32.54 9.44 3.56
N GLU A 126 -32.14 9.73 2.32
CA GLU A 126 -31.45 11.00 2.00
C GLU A 126 -32.40 12.21 1.87
N GLY A 127 -33.71 11.96 1.80
CA GLY A 127 -34.72 13.02 2.01
C GLY A 127 -34.78 13.51 3.46
N GLU A 128 -34.29 12.72 4.42
CA GLU A 128 -34.16 13.12 5.82
C GLU A 128 -32.76 13.69 6.10
N ILE A 129 -32.70 14.76 6.89
CA ILE A 129 -31.44 15.47 7.19
C ILE A 129 -30.39 14.53 7.80
N THR A 130 -30.81 13.62 8.68
CA THR A 130 -29.93 12.65 9.37
C THR A 130 -29.35 11.62 8.40
N GLY A 131 -30.17 11.07 7.49
CA GLY A 131 -29.70 10.14 6.46
C GLY A 131 -28.78 10.81 5.44
N ALA A 132 -29.08 12.06 5.05
CA ALA A 132 -28.19 12.87 4.21
C ALA A 132 -26.84 13.14 4.90
N LEU A 133 -26.83 13.50 6.19
CA LEU A 133 -25.61 13.73 6.97
C LEU A 133 -24.75 12.46 7.11
N PHE A 134 -25.40 11.29 7.22
CA PHE A 134 -24.70 10.00 7.19
C PHE A 134 -23.95 9.81 5.86
N SER A 135 -24.62 9.97 4.72
CA SER A 135 -24.00 9.85 3.39
C SER A 135 -22.89 10.90 3.18
N VAL A 136 -23.15 12.17 3.50
CA VAL A 136 -22.19 13.28 3.35
C VAL A 136 -20.94 13.04 4.18
N THR A 137 -21.05 12.50 5.39
CA THR A 137 -19.89 12.18 6.24
C THR A 137 -18.96 11.17 5.54
N GLY A 138 -19.53 10.11 4.98
CA GLY A 138 -18.79 9.10 4.22
C GLY A 138 -18.13 9.71 2.98
N ILE A 139 -18.91 10.42 2.17
CA ILE A 139 -18.47 11.07 0.92
C ILE A 139 -17.32 12.04 1.19
N ALA A 140 -17.46 12.92 2.19
CA ALA A 140 -16.44 13.91 2.54
C ALA A 140 -15.14 13.24 3.00
N PHE A 141 -15.23 12.21 3.84
CA PHE A 141 -14.06 11.49 4.32
C PHE A 141 -13.32 10.77 3.18
N ILE A 142 -14.05 10.02 2.34
CA ILE A 142 -13.48 9.28 1.20
C ILE A 142 -12.82 10.27 0.24
N SER A 143 -13.51 11.36 -0.12
CA SER A 143 -12.98 12.39 -1.02
C SER A 143 -11.69 13.03 -0.47
N TRP A 144 -11.68 13.36 0.82
CA TRP A 144 -10.51 13.91 1.48
C TRP A 144 -9.32 12.95 1.41
N VAL A 145 -9.52 11.68 1.80
CA VAL A 145 -8.46 10.68 1.84
C VAL A 145 -7.95 10.36 0.44
N CYS A 146 -8.84 10.16 -0.53
CA CYS A 146 -8.47 9.93 -1.92
C CYS A 146 -7.72 11.13 -2.53
N GLY A 147 -8.15 12.36 -2.22
CA GLY A 147 -7.47 13.58 -2.65
C GLY A 147 -6.04 13.65 -2.11
N GLU A 148 -5.84 13.37 -0.82
CA GLU A 148 -4.51 13.36 -0.22
C GLU A 148 -3.62 12.27 -0.84
N ILE A 149 -4.15 11.05 -1.02
CA ILE A 149 -3.41 9.96 -1.69
C ILE A 149 -3.01 10.37 -3.11
N ALA A 150 -3.93 10.95 -3.89
CA ALA A 150 -3.65 11.39 -5.25
C ALA A 150 -2.51 12.44 -5.28
N VAL A 151 -2.57 13.46 -4.42
CA VAL A 151 -1.52 14.48 -4.30
C VAL A 151 -0.16 13.85 -3.96
N VAL A 152 -0.13 12.92 -3.01
CA VAL A 152 1.10 12.20 -2.64
C VAL A 152 1.61 11.36 -3.82
N CYS A 153 0.74 10.61 -4.50
CA CYS A 153 1.15 9.80 -5.64
C CYS A 153 1.74 10.68 -6.76
N PHE A 154 1.06 11.75 -7.15
CA PHE A 154 1.48 12.64 -8.24
C PHE A 154 2.75 13.44 -7.93
N SER A 155 2.91 13.90 -6.68
CA SER A 155 4.12 14.64 -6.27
C SER A 155 5.39 13.78 -6.29
N TYR A 156 5.27 12.47 -6.02
CA TYR A 156 6.41 11.54 -6.00
C TYR A 156 6.70 10.87 -7.35
N LEU A 157 5.85 11.01 -8.38
CA LEU A 157 6.06 10.39 -9.69
C LEU A 157 7.40 10.72 -10.34
N ARG A 158 7.89 11.95 -10.16
CA ARG A 158 9.15 12.40 -10.73
C ARG A 158 10.37 11.68 -10.14
N ARG A 159 10.25 11.16 -8.92
CA ARG A 159 11.33 10.46 -8.20
C ARG A 159 11.33 8.95 -8.47
N LEU A 160 10.21 8.40 -8.94
CA LEU A 160 10.05 6.97 -9.19
C LEU A 160 10.43 6.58 -10.62
N ARG A 161 11.02 5.39 -10.78
CA ARG A 161 11.39 4.82 -12.10
C ARG A 161 10.73 3.46 -12.34
N GLY A 162 10.56 3.10 -13.61
CA GLY A 162 10.08 1.79 -14.06
C GLY A 162 8.67 1.43 -13.55
N THR A 163 8.52 0.19 -13.07
CA THR A 163 7.23 -0.38 -12.63
C THR A 163 6.62 0.36 -11.44
N PHE A 164 7.44 0.91 -10.53
CA PHE A 164 6.95 1.69 -9.41
C PHE A 164 6.24 2.97 -9.86
N ARG A 165 6.77 3.65 -10.89
CA ARG A 165 6.12 4.84 -11.46
C ARG A 165 4.74 4.50 -12.03
N ARG A 166 4.64 3.40 -12.78
CA ARG A 166 3.36 2.92 -13.35
C ARG A 166 2.34 2.54 -12.27
N GLY A 167 2.80 1.87 -11.21
CA GLY A 167 1.93 1.52 -10.09
C GLY A 167 1.41 2.75 -9.36
N PHE A 168 2.28 3.73 -9.05
CA PHE A 168 1.87 4.98 -8.40
C PHE A 168 0.99 5.87 -9.29
N THR A 169 1.21 5.88 -10.62
CA THR A 169 0.29 6.59 -11.53
C THR A 169 -1.10 5.98 -11.50
N MET A 170 -1.22 4.65 -11.53
CA MET A 170 -2.51 3.96 -11.45
C MET A 170 -3.23 4.22 -10.13
N VAL A 171 -2.51 4.17 -9.00
CA VAL A 171 -3.12 4.52 -7.70
C VAL A 171 -3.59 5.98 -7.70
N GLY A 172 -2.78 6.90 -8.23
CA GLY A 172 -3.15 8.32 -8.34
C GLY A 172 -4.38 8.54 -9.22
N THR A 173 -4.43 7.95 -10.41
CA THR A 173 -5.58 8.05 -11.31
C THR A 173 -6.83 7.45 -10.69
N GLY A 174 -6.73 6.26 -10.09
CA GLY A 174 -7.83 5.61 -9.41
C GLY A 174 -8.39 6.47 -8.26
N CYS A 175 -7.53 7.10 -7.46
CA CYS A 175 -7.98 8.01 -6.40
C CYS A 175 -8.63 9.29 -6.96
N THR A 176 -8.14 9.83 -8.07
CA THR A 176 -8.78 10.99 -8.75
C THR A 176 -10.15 10.63 -9.31
N VAL A 177 -10.28 9.46 -9.95
CA VAL A 177 -11.58 8.94 -10.40
C VAL A 177 -12.50 8.73 -9.20
N GLY A 178 -11.99 8.18 -8.09
CA GLY A 178 -12.76 8.02 -6.86
C GLY A 178 -13.28 9.34 -6.29
N CYS A 179 -12.44 10.39 -6.25
CA CYS A 179 -12.90 11.73 -5.87
C CYS A 179 -14.01 12.27 -6.79
N LEU A 180 -13.89 12.01 -8.10
CA LEU A 180 -14.92 12.39 -9.06
C LEU A 180 -16.23 11.64 -8.80
N THR A 181 -16.17 10.32 -8.56
CA THR A 181 -17.33 9.50 -8.17
C THR A 181 -17.99 10.02 -6.90
N MET A 182 -17.20 10.39 -5.89
CA MET A 182 -17.71 10.96 -4.65
C MET A 182 -18.33 12.35 -4.86
N ALA A 183 -17.77 13.18 -5.74
CA ALA A 183 -18.36 14.48 -6.09
C ALA A 183 -19.71 14.31 -6.82
N MET A 184 -19.82 13.31 -7.69
CA MET A 184 -21.10 12.93 -8.31
C MET A 184 -22.12 12.47 -7.27
N MET A 185 -21.70 11.64 -6.32
CA MET A 185 -22.57 11.18 -5.22
C MET A 185 -23.01 12.36 -4.34
N ALA A 186 -22.10 13.29 -4.00
CA ALA A 186 -22.44 14.50 -3.25
C ALA A 186 -23.50 15.34 -3.97
N TYR A 187 -23.38 15.48 -5.29
CA TYR A 187 -24.39 16.17 -6.10
C TYR A 187 -25.75 15.46 -6.03
N GLY A 188 -25.76 14.12 -6.08
CA GLY A 188 -26.99 13.33 -5.91
C GLY A 188 -27.70 13.59 -4.58
N VAL A 189 -26.95 13.64 -3.48
CA VAL A 189 -27.49 13.96 -2.14
C VAL A 189 -28.07 15.38 -2.12
N ILE A 190 -27.36 16.35 -2.70
CA ILE A 190 -27.79 17.74 -2.77
C ILE A 190 -29.08 17.88 -3.61
N ALA A 191 -29.16 17.15 -4.73
CA ALA A 191 -30.34 17.15 -5.60
C ALA A 191 -31.59 16.61 -4.89
N HIS A 192 -31.44 15.58 -4.04
CA HIS A 192 -32.55 15.10 -3.20
C HIS A 192 -32.98 16.10 -2.15
N ALA A 193 -32.05 16.87 -1.58
CA ALA A 193 -32.32 17.83 -0.52
C ALA A 193 -32.91 19.17 -1.02
N LEU A 194 -32.67 19.55 -2.28
CA LEU A 194 -33.06 20.86 -2.84
C LEU A 194 -34.09 20.71 -3.98
N PRO A 195 -35.36 21.08 -3.76
CA PRO A 195 -36.37 21.07 -4.82
C PRO A 195 -35.98 22.07 -5.92
N GLY A 196 -35.77 21.57 -7.15
CA GLY A 196 -35.41 22.35 -8.34
C GLY A 196 -34.01 22.08 -8.90
N VAL A 197 -33.23 21.20 -8.27
CA VAL A 197 -31.98 20.67 -8.84
C VAL A 197 -32.30 19.32 -9.50
N ASP A 198 -32.39 19.29 -10.82
CA ASP A 198 -32.58 18.05 -11.54
C ASP A 198 -31.32 17.17 -11.46
N PRO A 199 -31.46 15.85 -11.28
CA PRO A 199 -30.33 14.94 -11.35
C PRO A 199 -29.64 15.03 -12.72
N LEU A 200 -28.31 14.89 -12.73
CA LEU A 200 -27.51 14.97 -13.95
C LEU A 200 -27.99 13.91 -14.97
N PRO A 201 -28.39 14.30 -16.20
CA PRO A 201 -29.06 13.39 -17.15
C PRO A 201 -28.21 12.19 -17.58
N TRP A 202 -26.89 12.32 -17.53
CA TRP A 202 -25.93 11.28 -17.91
C TRP A 202 -25.48 10.41 -16.71
N MET A 203 -25.93 10.74 -15.49
CA MET A 203 -25.51 10.09 -14.27
C MET A 203 -26.40 8.87 -13.98
N THR A 204 -26.25 7.83 -14.79
CA THR A 204 -26.95 6.56 -14.58
C THR A 204 -26.22 5.70 -13.52
N PRO A 205 -26.94 4.79 -12.84
CA PRO A 205 -26.31 3.83 -11.91
C PRO A 205 -25.15 3.06 -12.52
N ASP A 206 -25.25 2.71 -13.82
CA ASP A 206 -24.20 2.01 -14.55
C ASP A 206 -22.92 2.83 -14.69
N VAL A 207 -23.03 4.13 -14.97
CA VAL A 207 -21.88 5.04 -15.06
C VAL A 207 -21.21 5.18 -13.69
N TYR A 208 -22.01 5.32 -12.63
CA TYR A 208 -21.51 5.39 -11.26
C TYR A 208 -20.70 4.14 -10.89
N HIS A 209 -21.30 2.95 -11.04
CA HIS A 209 -20.62 1.69 -10.72
C HIS A 209 -19.43 1.41 -11.65
N GLY A 210 -19.49 1.86 -12.90
CA GLY A 210 -18.35 1.79 -13.83
C GLY A 210 -17.16 2.63 -13.37
N LEU A 211 -17.40 3.86 -12.92
CA LEU A 211 -16.35 4.72 -12.36
C LEU A 211 -15.81 4.21 -11.03
N GLU A 212 -16.70 3.68 -10.18
CA GLU A 212 -16.34 3.05 -8.91
C GLU A 212 -15.43 1.82 -9.14
N LEU A 213 -15.81 0.95 -10.07
CA LEU A 213 -15.00 -0.20 -10.49
C LEU A 213 -13.65 0.25 -11.06
N LEU A 214 -13.64 1.25 -11.94
CA LEU A 214 -12.40 1.78 -12.52
C LEU A 214 -11.47 2.32 -11.43
N SER A 215 -12.00 3.08 -10.47
CA SER A 215 -11.25 3.61 -9.33
C SER A 215 -10.61 2.50 -8.50
N ILE A 216 -11.40 1.50 -8.10
CA ILE A 216 -10.93 0.40 -7.25
C ILE A 216 -9.96 -0.52 -8.01
N ALA A 217 -10.23 -0.80 -9.28
CA ALA A 217 -9.36 -1.62 -10.12
C ALA A 217 -8.01 -0.92 -10.33
N ASP A 218 -7.98 0.37 -10.64
CA ASP A 218 -6.74 1.14 -10.81
C ASP A 218 -5.90 1.14 -9.52
N VAL A 219 -6.52 1.39 -8.37
CA VAL A 219 -5.83 1.34 -7.07
C VAL A 219 -5.34 -0.07 -6.77
N GLY A 220 -6.18 -1.08 -6.94
CA GLY A 220 -5.86 -2.49 -6.70
C GLY A 220 -4.69 -2.98 -7.56
N ILE A 221 -4.75 -2.72 -8.87
CA ILE A 221 -3.71 -3.07 -9.84
C ILE A 221 -2.43 -2.29 -9.51
N GLY A 222 -2.51 -0.99 -9.28
CA GLY A 222 -1.34 -0.15 -8.98
C GLY A 222 -0.59 -0.61 -7.72
N LEU A 223 -1.31 -0.91 -6.63
CA LEU A 223 -0.74 -1.43 -5.40
C LEU A 223 -0.20 -2.86 -5.53
N THR A 224 -0.80 -3.67 -6.40
CA THR A 224 -0.31 -5.02 -6.73
C THR A 224 0.97 -4.94 -7.53
N MET A 225 1.05 -4.06 -8.54
CA MET A 225 2.25 -3.83 -9.33
C MET A 225 3.43 -3.39 -8.46
N THR A 226 3.21 -2.45 -7.53
CA THR A 226 4.27 -2.02 -6.61
C THR A 226 4.70 -3.13 -5.65
N ALA A 227 3.76 -3.96 -5.16
CA ALA A 227 4.07 -5.11 -4.31
C ALA A 227 4.96 -6.13 -5.04
N VAL A 228 4.57 -6.51 -6.25
CA VAL A 228 5.29 -7.48 -7.08
C VAL A 228 6.65 -6.93 -7.52
N ALA A 229 6.73 -5.65 -7.91
CA ALA A 229 8.00 -5.01 -8.25
C ALA A 229 8.97 -5.00 -7.06
N GLY A 230 8.48 -4.67 -5.86
CA GLY A 230 9.28 -4.71 -4.63
C GLY A 230 9.75 -6.13 -4.29
N HIS A 231 8.89 -7.14 -4.44
CA HIS A 231 9.27 -8.52 -4.22
C HIS A 231 10.36 -8.98 -5.22
N ARG A 232 10.19 -8.69 -6.52
CA ARG A 232 11.17 -9.03 -7.55
C ARG A 232 12.52 -8.33 -7.35
N ARG A 233 12.53 -7.04 -6.95
CA ARG A 233 13.77 -6.32 -6.64
C ARG A 233 14.50 -7.01 -5.48
N ARG A 234 13.80 -7.35 -4.40
CA ARG A 234 14.40 -8.02 -3.24
C ARG A 234 14.95 -9.41 -3.57
N VAL A 235 14.19 -10.24 -4.31
CA VAL A 235 14.67 -11.57 -4.72
C VAL A 235 15.92 -11.46 -5.59
N ARG A 236 15.97 -10.46 -6.47
CA ARG A 236 17.16 -10.18 -7.30
C ARG A 236 18.36 -9.76 -6.45
N ILE A 237 18.16 -8.89 -5.46
CA ILE A 237 19.21 -8.46 -4.54
C ILE A 237 19.71 -9.66 -3.73
N ALA A 238 18.84 -10.42 -3.08
CA ALA A 238 19.23 -11.59 -2.29
C ALA A 238 19.96 -12.65 -3.12
N ARG A 239 19.56 -12.85 -4.38
CA ARG A 239 20.27 -13.75 -5.30
C ARG A 239 21.66 -13.21 -5.63
N TRP A 240 21.76 -11.92 -5.97
CA TRP A 240 23.04 -11.29 -6.25
C TRP A 240 23.97 -11.30 -5.04
N GLU A 241 23.47 -11.04 -3.83
CA GLU A 241 24.23 -11.12 -2.58
C GLU A 241 24.79 -12.54 -2.38
N LYS A 242 23.98 -13.57 -2.63
CA LYS A 242 24.42 -14.97 -2.55
C LYS A 242 25.48 -15.31 -3.59
N GLU A 243 25.25 -14.95 -4.85
CA GLU A 243 26.21 -15.16 -5.95
C GLU A 243 27.53 -14.42 -5.70
N ALA A 244 27.46 -13.17 -5.19
CA ALA A 244 28.64 -12.38 -4.83
C ALA A 244 29.39 -13.00 -3.65
N PHE A 245 28.68 -13.49 -2.63
CA PHE A 245 29.29 -14.20 -1.51
C PHE A 245 30.05 -15.45 -1.96
N GLU A 246 29.41 -16.30 -2.77
CA GLU A 246 30.02 -17.52 -3.33
C GLU A 246 31.27 -17.23 -4.19
N MET A 247 31.28 -16.10 -4.90
CA MET A 247 32.43 -15.68 -5.74
C MET A 247 33.56 -15.00 -4.96
N VAL A 248 33.25 -14.22 -3.94
CA VAL A 248 34.26 -13.51 -3.12
C VAL A 248 34.94 -14.44 -2.13
N GLN A 249 34.24 -15.47 -1.64
CA GLN A 249 34.79 -16.45 -0.69
C GLN A 249 36.13 -17.08 -1.16
N PRO A 250 36.26 -17.66 -2.37
CA PRO A 250 37.52 -18.25 -2.82
C PRO A 250 38.64 -17.21 -3.01
N ILE A 251 38.29 -15.96 -3.37
CA ILE A 251 39.26 -14.85 -3.50
C ILE A 251 39.84 -14.52 -2.13
N ARG A 252 38.99 -14.42 -1.11
CA ARG A 252 39.40 -14.23 0.29
C ARG A 252 40.33 -15.34 0.76
N GLU A 253 39.96 -16.60 0.52
CA GLU A 253 40.79 -17.75 0.91
C GLU A 253 42.14 -17.76 0.19
N HIS A 254 42.22 -17.28 -1.05
CA HIS A 254 43.49 -17.11 -1.74
C HIS A 254 44.32 -15.98 -1.13
N ALA A 255 43.72 -14.80 -0.95
CA ALA A 255 44.40 -13.61 -0.46
C ALA A 255 44.99 -13.81 0.94
N LEU A 256 44.23 -14.40 1.86
CA LEU A 256 44.68 -14.70 3.22
C LEU A 256 45.80 -15.75 3.25
N ARG A 257 45.75 -16.74 2.36
CA ARG A 257 46.83 -17.74 2.24
C ARG A 257 48.14 -17.11 1.78
N VAL A 258 48.10 -16.26 0.76
CA VAL A 258 49.31 -15.61 0.21
C VAL A 258 49.89 -14.61 1.20
N ALA A 259 49.06 -13.84 1.90
CA ALA A 259 49.51 -12.88 2.90
C ALA A 259 50.04 -13.52 4.20
N GLY A 260 49.94 -14.86 4.35
CA GLY A 260 50.31 -15.56 5.58
C GLY A 260 49.44 -15.21 6.79
N LEU A 261 48.33 -14.50 6.57
CA LEU A 261 47.38 -14.07 7.58
C LEU A 261 46.36 -15.19 7.81
N GLN A 262 46.72 -16.22 8.58
CA GLN A 262 45.73 -17.13 9.19
C GLN A 262 45.00 -16.41 10.34
N ARG A 263 44.25 -15.34 10.02
CA ARG A 263 43.35 -14.71 10.99
C ARG A 263 41.96 -15.31 10.82
N THR A 264 41.64 -16.26 11.69
CA THR A 264 40.27 -16.68 11.99
C THR A 264 39.57 -15.58 12.78
N LEU A 265 39.14 -14.52 12.10
CA LEU A 265 38.07 -13.70 12.65
C LEU A 265 36.84 -14.59 12.76
N GLU A 266 36.30 -14.76 13.97
CA GLU A 266 35.15 -15.62 14.23
C GLU A 266 34.05 -15.34 13.20
N ALA A 267 33.64 -16.40 12.50
CA ALA A 267 32.54 -16.34 11.57
C ALA A 267 31.27 -16.03 12.38
N ASP A 268 30.80 -14.80 12.27
CA ASP A 268 29.48 -14.44 12.75
C ASP A 268 28.47 -14.90 11.70
N ASP A 269 28.03 -16.15 11.83
CA ASP A 269 27.04 -16.76 10.94
C ASP A 269 25.64 -16.17 11.14
N GLU A 270 25.40 -15.42 12.22
CA GLU A 270 24.13 -14.73 12.48
C GLU A 270 24.05 -13.36 11.79
N ALA A 271 25.19 -12.79 11.38
CA ALA A 271 25.22 -11.51 10.69
C ALA A 271 24.53 -11.56 9.30
N PRO A 272 23.82 -10.49 8.89
CA PRO A 272 23.27 -10.36 7.55
C PRO A 272 24.32 -10.63 6.46
N LEU A 273 23.91 -11.29 5.37
CA LEU A 273 24.83 -11.67 4.29
C LEU A 273 25.58 -10.47 3.69
N GLN A 274 24.93 -9.30 3.67
CA GLN A 274 25.52 -8.04 3.21
C GLN A 274 26.68 -7.57 4.10
N ASP A 275 26.54 -7.65 5.42
CA ASP A 275 27.59 -7.28 6.38
C ASP A 275 28.74 -8.26 6.32
N ARG A 276 28.44 -9.55 6.16
CA ARG A 276 29.44 -10.59 5.94
C ARG A 276 30.22 -10.33 4.65
N LEU A 277 29.54 -9.98 3.56
CA LEU A 277 30.18 -9.66 2.29
C LEU A 277 31.07 -8.41 2.39
N HIS A 278 30.60 -7.35 3.06
CA HIS A 278 31.40 -6.15 3.31
C HIS A 278 32.66 -6.47 4.13
N ARG A 279 32.51 -7.26 5.20
CA ARG A 279 33.64 -7.72 6.02
C ARG A 279 34.66 -8.55 5.21
N MET A 280 34.20 -9.45 4.34
CA MET A 280 35.10 -10.23 3.49
C MET A 280 35.91 -9.35 2.55
N ILE A 281 35.31 -8.29 1.99
CA ILE A 281 36.00 -7.35 1.10
C ILE A 281 37.08 -6.59 1.85
N VAL A 282 36.78 -6.08 3.05
CA VAL A 282 37.76 -5.40 3.92
C VAL A 282 38.94 -6.31 4.24
N GLU A 283 38.68 -7.57 4.59
CA GLU A 283 39.75 -8.54 4.89
C GLU A 283 40.65 -8.83 3.69
N ILE A 284 40.11 -8.84 2.46
CA ILE A 284 40.90 -8.99 1.24
C ILE A 284 41.82 -7.78 1.04
N TRP A 285 41.30 -6.57 1.21
CA TRP A 285 42.10 -5.34 1.08
C TRP A 285 43.20 -5.24 2.14
N ASP A 286 42.90 -5.62 3.39
CA ASP A 286 43.90 -5.69 4.47
C ASP A 286 45.01 -6.70 4.15
N ALA A 287 44.66 -7.84 3.56
CA ALA A 287 45.64 -8.84 3.14
C ALA A 287 46.54 -8.34 1.99
N GLU A 288 45.98 -7.61 1.02
CA GLU A 288 46.77 -6.96 -0.05
C GLU A 288 47.73 -5.91 0.53
N LEU A 289 47.27 -5.07 1.46
CA LEU A 289 48.10 -4.07 2.13
C LEU A 289 49.23 -4.71 2.94
N ALA A 290 48.96 -5.80 3.65
CA ALA A 290 49.94 -6.52 4.46
C ALA A 290 51.02 -7.21 3.60
N ALA A 291 50.69 -7.61 2.36
CA ALA A 291 51.62 -8.25 1.44
C ALA A 291 52.62 -7.27 0.76
N GLY A 292 52.51 -5.97 1.01
CA GLY A 292 53.58 -5.01 0.71
C GLY A 292 53.89 -4.78 -0.78
N GLY A 293 53.01 -5.16 -1.70
CA GLY A 293 53.13 -4.87 -3.13
C GLY A 293 53.40 -6.07 -4.05
N ASP A 294 53.61 -7.27 -3.51
CA ASP A 294 53.48 -8.50 -4.32
C ASP A 294 52.01 -8.68 -4.70
N SER A 295 51.71 -8.95 -5.97
CA SER A 295 50.32 -8.97 -6.47
C SER A 295 49.54 -10.18 -5.93
N VAL A 296 48.99 -10.06 -4.72
CA VAL A 296 48.10 -11.04 -4.08
C VAL A 296 46.83 -11.27 -4.90
N LEU A 297 46.38 -10.23 -5.61
CA LEU A 297 45.18 -10.24 -6.43
C LEU A 297 45.53 -10.08 -7.90
N THR A 298 44.84 -10.85 -8.75
CA THR A 298 44.86 -10.62 -10.19
C THR A 298 44.09 -9.33 -10.53
N PRO A 299 44.41 -8.66 -11.65
CA PRO A 299 43.68 -7.46 -12.08
C PRO A 299 42.18 -7.69 -12.25
N GLU A 300 41.78 -8.90 -12.68
CA GLU A 300 40.38 -9.29 -12.84
C GLU A 300 39.64 -9.38 -11.50
N TRP A 301 40.26 -9.98 -10.48
CA TRP A 301 39.67 -10.06 -9.14
C TRP A 301 39.55 -8.69 -8.50
N ARG A 302 40.55 -7.83 -8.68
CA ARG A 302 40.50 -6.45 -8.18
C ARG A 302 39.37 -5.65 -8.83
N ALA A 303 39.19 -5.78 -10.16
CA ALA A 303 38.09 -5.14 -10.87
C ALA A 303 36.71 -5.66 -10.40
N TYR A 304 36.60 -6.97 -10.15
CA TYR A 304 35.37 -7.56 -9.63
C TYR A 304 35.03 -7.07 -8.21
N LEU A 305 36.00 -7.04 -7.30
CA LEU A 305 35.80 -6.57 -5.92
C LEU A 305 35.37 -5.11 -5.86
N LEU A 306 35.99 -4.24 -6.68
CA LEU A 306 35.59 -2.84 -6.80
C LEU A 306 34.15 -2.67 -7.31
N GLU A 307 33.70 -3.52 -8.24
CA GLU A 307 32.32 -3.48 -8.72
C GLU A 307 31.33 -3.96 -7.65
N VAL A 308 31.69 -4.98 -6.87
CA VAL A 308 30.87 -5.47 -5.74
C VAL A 308 30.78 -4.42 -4.64
N GLU A 309 31.90 -3.80 -4.26
CA GLU A 309 31.97 -2.73 -3.25
C GLU A 309 31.15 -1.51 -3.67
N ARG A 310 31.34 -1.02 -4.91
CA ARG A 310 30.54 0.08 -5.48
C ARG A 310 29.04 -0.22 -5.42
N LYS A 311 28.65 -1.46 -5.65
CA LYS A 311 27.24 -1.87 -5.62
C LYS A 311 26.70 -2.01 -4.20
N LEU A 312 27.52 -2.43 -3.23
CA LEU A 312 27.19 -2.42 -1.81
C LEU A 312 27.01 -1.01 -1.26
N ASP A 313 27.87 -0.07 -1.67
CA ASP A 313 27.80 1.34 -1.25
C ASP A 313 26.55 2.05 -1.81
N MET A 314 26.18 1.76 -3.06
CA MET A 314 24.93 2.26 -3.64
C MET A 314 23.70 1.74 -2.90
N GLU A 315 23.68 0.47 -2.50
CA GLU A 315 22.58 -0.08 -1.70
C GLU A 315 22.56 0.50 -0.27
N HIS A 316 23.71 0.74 0.37
CA HIS A 316 23.80 1.44 1.67
C HIS A 316 23.29 2.89 1.59
N ALA A 317 23.63 3.62 0.52
CA ALA A 317 23.16 4.98 0.31
C ALA A 317 21.64 5.05 0.06
N ASP A 318 21.06 4.03 -0.58
CA ASP A 318 19.61 3.93 -0.77
C ASP A 318 18.87 3.53 0.53
N LEU A 319 19.48 2.71 1.39
CA LEU A 319 18.94 2.35 2.71
C LEU A 319 18.87 3.57 3.64
N HIS A 320 19.93 4.40 3.69
CA HIS A 320 19.92 5.64 4.49
C HIS A 320 19.00 6.74 3.97
N ARG A 321 18.57 6.66 2.70
CA ARG A 321 17.54 7.57 2.14
C ARG A 321 16.12 7.07 2.35
N THR A 322 15.93 5.83 2.79
CA THR A 322 14.62 5.18 2.97
C THR A 322 14.27 4.88 4.43
N SER A 323 15.19 5.10 5.37
CA SER A 323 14.99 5.11 6.83
C SER A 323 14.69 6.50 7.37
#